data_AF-A0A5N5QC63-F1
#
_entry.id   AF-A0A5N5QC63-F1
#
_cell.length_a   1.000
_cell.length_b   1.000
_cell.length_c   1.000
_cell.angle_alpha   90.00
_cell.angle_beta   90.00
_cell.angle_gamma   90.00
#
_symmetry.space_group_name_H-M   'P 1'
#
loop_
_entity.id
_entity.type
_entity.pdbx_description
1 polymer ?
#
loop_
_entity_poly.entity_id
_entity_poly.type
_entity_poly.pdbx_seq_one_letter_code
_entity_poly.pdbx_strand_id
1 'polypeptide(L)'
;MLRIAALLLAASTLCLAITTPRPTVQPVQEEQAKLLKSNAYGSANGNSFDDAVSIQVPLAGTTGTSTNGPKLLSLTLRGGKRLDGISFGLTSGETFNHGGSGGVPRSITLDYNEYIKSVKLCWGKKGKKSRIFYALATTSTERTIEAGKTTGNCEDVATPDGYTVVGGYGRSGDEIDQLGFVYAPLPKLQ
;
A
#
# COMPACT_ATOMS: atom_id res chain seq x y z
N MET A 1 -83.23 35.86 -38.27
CA MET A 1 -82.00 35.79 -37.44
C MET A 1 -82.28 34.70 -36.42
N LEU A 2 -81.62 33.55 -36.37
CA LEU A 2 -80.21 33.34 -36.06
C LEU A 2 -79.84 31.88 -36.44
N ARG A 3 -78.72 31.70 -37.14
CA ARG A 3 -78.12 30.40 -37.47
C ARG A 3 -77.30 29.92 -36.28
N ILE A 4 -77.35 28.64 -35.91
CA ILE A 4 -76.27 28.00 -35.15
C ILE A 4 -76.02 26.60 -35.72
N ALA A 5 -74.86 26.45 -36.36
CA ALA A 5 -74.32 25.20 -36.87
C ALA A 5 -73.58 24.47 -35.74
N ALA A 6 -73.82 23.17 -35.59
CA ALA A 6 -73.10 22.31 -34.67
C ALA A 6 -71.74 21.92 -35.26
N LEU A 7 -70.66 22.29 -34.57
CA LEU A 7 -69.29 21.94 -34.90
C LEU A 7 -68.89 20.71 -34.05
N LEU A 8 -68.70 19.54 -34.69
CA LEU A 8 -68.13 18.37 -34.02
C LEU A 8 -66.60 18.52 -33.91
N LEU A 9 -66.07 18.50 -32.68
CA LEU A 9 -64.65 18.32 -32.43
C LEU A 9 -64.34 16.82 -32.27
N ALA A 10 -63.47 16.29 -33.14
CA ALA A 10 -62.85 14.98 -32.94
C ALA A 10 -61.63 15.14 -32.02
N ALA A 11 -61.66 14.51 -30.84
CA ALA A 11 -60.52 14.43 -29.94
C ALA A 11 -59.61 13.25 -30.36
N SER A 12 -58.43 13.56 -30.86
CA SER A 12 -57.38 12.58 -31.18
C SER A 12 -56.59 12.25 -29.91
N THR A 13 -56.65 11.00 -29.47
CA THR A 13 -55.88 10.46 -28.34
C THR A 13 -54.43 10.22 -28.77
N LEU A 14 -53.54 11.14 -28.39
CA LEU A 14 -52.11 10.99 -28.52
C LEU A 14 -51.59 10.09 -27.38
N CYS A 15 -51.27 8.83 -27.68
CA CYS A 15 -50.55 7.95 -26.75
C CYS A 15 -49.09 8.43 -26.63
N LEU A 16 -48.75 9.12 -25.54
CA LEU A 16 -47.37 9.39 -25.15
C LEU A 16 -46.77 8.10 -24.55
N ALA A 17 -45.90 7.44 -25.31
CA ALA A 17 -45.05 6.37 -24.76
C ALA A 17 -44.04 7.00 -23.79
N ILE A 18 -44.24 6.77 -22.48
CA ILE A 18 -43.31 7.17 -21.44
C ILE A 18 -42.12 6.21 -21.51
N THR A 19 -41.01 6.64 -22.14
CA THR A 19 -39.75 5.91 -22.02
C THR A 19 -39.20 6.16 -20.62
N THR A 20 -39.29 5.17 -19.75
CA THR A 20 -38.58 5.23 -18.46
C THR A 20 -37.08 5.29 -18.77
N PRO A 21 -36.33 6.28 -18.25
CA PRO A 21 -34.89 6.31 -18.43
C PRO A 21 -34.30 5.00 -17.86
N ARG A 22 -33.59 4.25 -18.71
CA ARG A 22 -32.78 3.11 -18.29
C ARG A 22 -31.81 3.63 -17.22
N PRO A 23 -31.71 2.99 -16.04
CA PRO A 23 -30.70 3.39 -15.08
C PRO A 23 -29.34 3.31 -15.78
N THR A 24 -28.73 4.47 -16.00
CA THR A 24 -27.35 4.55 -16.43
C THR A 24 -26.54 3.96 -15.30
N VAL A 25 -26.04 2.74 -15.51
CA VAL A 25 -24.91 2.23 -14.73
C VAL A 25 -23.81 3.24 -14.96
N GLN A 26 -23.62 4.15 -14.00
CA GLN A 26 -22.46 5.02 -14.00
C GLN A 26 -21.25 4.09 -14.07
N PRO A 27 -20.27 4.32 -14.95
CA PRO A 27 -19.01 3.61 -14.84
C PRO A 27 -18.51 3.89 -13.44
N VAL A 28 -18.52 2.86 -12.59
CA VAL A 28 -17.76 2.89 -11.35
C VAL A 28 -16.36 3.19 -11.83
N GLN A 29 -15.85 4.38 -11.53
CA GLN A 29 -14.45 4.67 -11.81
C GLN A 29 -13.69 3.65 -10.98
N GLU A 30 -13.21 2.59 -11.62
CA GLU A 30 -12.21 1.70 -11.05
C GLU A 30 -11.00 2.58 -10.78
N GLU A 31 -10.98 3.16 -9.59
CA GLU A 31 -9.83 3.89 -9.09
C GLU A 31 -8.68 2.89 -9.12
N GLN A 32 -7.73 3.13 -10.03
CA GLN A 32 -6.54 2.31 -10.13
C GLN A 32 -5.90 2.23 -8.74
N ALA A 33 -5.80 1.02 -8.22
CA ALA A 33 -5.08 0.74 -7.00
C ALA A 33 -3.66 1.33 -7.12
N LYS A 34 -3.40 2.43 -6.41
CA LYS A 34 -2.15 3.20 -6.51
C LYS A 34 -1.22 2.79 -5.38
N LEU A 35 0.07 2.61 -5.69
CA LEU A 35 1.08 2.49 -4.64
C LEU A 35 1.23 3.81 -3.88
N LEU A 36 1.28 3.73 -2.55
CA LEU A 36 1.59 4.86 -1.68
C LEU A 36 3.01 4.71 -1.10
N LYS A 37 3.56 5.83 -0.63
CA LYS A 37 4.83 5.86 0.09
C LYS A 37 4.70 6.68 1.37
N SER A 38 5.36 6.25 2.43
CA SER A 38 5.49 7.02 3.66
C SER A 38 6.45 8.21 3.47
N ASN A 39 6.74 8.94 4.54
CA ASN A 39 8.00 9.69 4.63
C ASN A 39 9.18 8.72 4.77
N ALA A 40 10.38 9.17 4.41
CA ALA A 40 11.62 8.42 4.64
C ALA A 40 12.46 9.08 5.74
N TYR A 41 12.97 8.26 6.66
CA TYR A 41 13.75 8.70 7.83
C TYR A 41 15.21 8.27 7.69
N GLY A 42 16.14 9.03 8.25
CA GLY A 42 17.59 8.74 8.14
C GLY A 42 18.35 9.81 7.35
N SER A 43 19.29 9.41 6.48
CA SER A 43 20.01 10.38 5.63
C SER A 43 20.31 9.88 4.22
N ALA A 44 20.60 10.83 3.32
CA ALA A 44 20.85 10.60 1.90
C ALA A 44 22.19 9.89 1.57
N ASN A 45 22.73 9.06 2.46
CA ASN A 45 23.97 8.29 2.27
C ASN A 45 23.68 6.92 1.64
N GLY A 46 24.72 6.22 1.14
CA GLY A 46 24.55 4.89 0.53
C GLY A 46 23.95 4.92 -0.88
N ASN A 47 23.67 3.75 -1.44
CA ASN A 47 23.01 3.57 -2.72
C ASN A 47 21.48 3.64 -2.55
N SER A 48 20.79 4.25 -3.51
CA SER A 48 19.32 4.32 -3.48
C SER A 48 18.70 2.98 -3.84
N PHE A 49 17.57 2.66 -3.21
CA PHE A 49 16.69 1.58 -3.60
C PHE A 49 15.22 2.04 -3.56
N ASP A 50 14.38 1.42 -4.37
CA ASP A 50 12.96 1.72 -4.45
C ASP A 50 12.20 0.52 -5.02
N ASP A 51 11.55 -0.25 -4.15
CA ASP A 51 10.86 -1.48 -4.56
C ASP A 51 9.58 -1.18 -5.36
N ALA A 52 9.06 0.04 -5.29
CA ALA A 52 7.83 0.42 -6.00
C ALA A 52 7.98 0.31 -7.53
N VAL A 53 9.20 0.35 -8.07
CA VAL A 53 9.45 0.22 -9.51
C VAL A 53 9.32 -1.21 -10.02
N SER A 54 9.38 -2.20 -9.12
CA SER A 54 9.29 -3.63 -9.41
C SER A 54 7.92 -4.21 -9.07
N ILE A 55 7.17 -3.55 -8.18
CA ILE A 55 5.85 -4.00 -7.74
C ILE A 55 4.78 -3.69 -8.78
N GLN A 56 4.15 -4.75 -9.31
CA GLN A 56 3.01 -4.63 -10.21
C GLN A 56 1.70 -4.61 -9.42
N VAL A 57 0.86 -3.59 -9.64
CA VAL A 57 -0.50 -3.57 -9.08
C VAL A 57 -1.48 -4.00 -10.18
N PRO A 58 -2.21 -5.12 -10.03
CA PRO A 58 -3.23 -5.52 -10.98
C PRO A 58 -4.31 -4.44 -11.09
N LEU A 59 -4.72 -4.12 -12.32
CA LEU A 59 -5.91 -3.29 -12.52
C LEU A 59 -7.14 -4.08 -12.06
N ALA A 60 -8.00 -3.44 -11.27
CA ALA A 60 -9.35 -3.92 -11.03
C ALA A 60 -10.01 -4.22 -12.39
N GLY A 61 -10.75 -5.33 -12.48
CA GLY A 61 -11.47 -5.71 -13.71
C GLY A 61 -10.71 -6.58 -14.72
N THR A 62 -9.42 -6.88 -14.50
CA THR A 62 -8.68 -7.81 -15.37
C THR A 62 -9.12 -9.24 -15.10
N THR A 63 -9.95 -9.81 -15.97
CA THR A 63 -10.42 -11.20 -15.87
C THR A 63 -9.30 -12.16 -16.28
N GLY A 64 -8.87 -13.05 -15.38
CA GLY A 64 -7.94 -14.15 -15.69
C GLY A 64 -6.56 -14.11 -15.02
N THR A 65 -6.21 -13.04 -14.30
CA THR A 65 -5.03 -12.99 -13.43
C THR A 65 -5.45 -12.96 -11.97
N SER A 66 -4.64 -13.52 -11.06
CA SER A 66 -4.88 -13.47 -9.61
C SER A 66 -5.19 -12.02 -9.19
N THR A 67 -6.44 -11.77 -8.79
CA THR A 67 -6.97 -10.43 -8.45
C THR A 67 -6.45 -9.91 -7.11
N ASN A 68 -5.64 -10.71 -6.41
CA ASN A 68 -5.03 -10.30 -5.16
C ASN A 68 -3.80 -9.46 -5.49
N GLY A 69 -3.88 -8.15 -5.19
CA GLY A 69 -2.76 -7.23 -5.33
C GLY A 69 -1.54 -7.64 -4.50
N PRO A 70 -0.41 -6.91 -4.63
CA PRO A 70 0.82 -7.20 -3.91
C PRO A 70 0.57 -7.39 -2.41
N LYS A 71 1.12 -8.47 -1.84
CA LYS A 71 0.92 -8.82 -0.44
C LYS A 71 2.20 -9.34 0.17
N LEU A 72 2.55 -8.80 1.34
CA LEU A 72 3.69 -9.25 2.11
C LEU A 72 3.39 -10.59 2.77
N LEU A 73 4.27 -11.56 2.54
CA LEU A 73 4.28 -12.86 3.21
C LEU A 73 5.21 -12.86 4.42
N SER A 74 6.38 -12.21 4.29
CA SER A 74 7.36 -12.18 5.37
C SER A 74 8.13 -10.86 5.41
N LEU A 75 8.51 -10.48 6.63
CA LEU A 75 9.41 -9.37 6.89
C LEU A 75 10.59 -9.89 7.70
N THR A 76 11.81 -9.55 7.28
CA THR A 76 13.02 -9.82 8.05
C THR A 76 13.74 -8.52 8.38
N LEU A 77 14.09 -8.33 9.64
CA LEU A 77 14.94 -7.26 10.13
C LEU A 77 16.27 -7.85 10.56
N ARG A 78 17.39 -7.32 10.07
CA ARG A 78 18.74 -7.69 10.53
C ARG A 78 19.32 -6.54 11.32
N GLY A 79 19.80 -6.80 12.52
CA GLY A 79 20.43 -5.71 13.28
C GLY A 79 21.26 -6.15 14.47
N GLY A 80 22.05 -5.20 14.94
CA GLY A 80 22.88 -5.29 16.13
C GLY A 80 22.85 -3.97 16.89
N LYS A 81 23.84 -3.11 16.67
CA LYS A 81 23.81 -1.73 17.18
C LYS A 81 22.92 -0.80 16.34
N ARG A 82 22.67 -1.19 15.08
CA ARG A 82 21.87 -0.48 14.08
C ARG A 82 21.00 -1.48 13.32
N LEU A 83 20.17 -0.98 12.42
CA LEU A 83 19.51 -1.82 11.43
C LEU A 83 20.47 -2.03 10.26
N ASP A 84 20.95 -3.26 10.14
CA ASP A 84 21.97 -3.65 9.16
C ASP A 84 21.29 -3.99 7.81
N GLY A 85 20.09 -4.57 7.85
CA GLY A 85 19.34 -4.90 6.63
C GLY A 85 17.85 -5.14 6.87
N ILE A 86 17.09 -5.10 5.78
CA ILE A 86 15.65 -5.36 5.75
C ILE A 86 15.30 -6.17 4.50
N SER A 87 14.43 -7.16 4.65
CA SER A 87 13.94 -7.97 3.54
C SER A 87 12.43 -8.11 3.56
N PHE A 88 11.82 -7.97 2.37
CA PHE A 88 10.39 -8.13 2.14
C PHE A 88 10.18 -9.31 1.21
N GLY A 89 9.49 -10.36 1.67
CA GLY A 89 9.07 -11.48 0.84
C GLY A 89 7.59 -11.37 0.51
N LEU A 90 7.23 -11.34 -0.77
CA LEU A 90 5.85 -11.26 -1.23
C LEU A 90 5.25 -12.64 -1.46
N THR A 91 3.92 -12.74 -1.41
CA THR A 91 3.21 -13.98 -1.75
C THR A 91 3.36 -14.38 -3.23
N SER A 92 3.81 -13.46 -4.09
CA SER A 92 4.19 -13.75 -5.49
C SER A 92 5.49 -14.56 -5.61
N GLY A 93 6.27 -14.68 -4.53
CA GLY A 93 7.62 -15.24 -4.54
C GLY A 93 8.72 -14.19 -4.78
N GLU A 94 8.35 -12.96 -5.12
CA GLU A 94 9.30 -11.85 -5.22
C GLU A 94 9.89 -11.50 -3.85
N THR A 95 11.18 -11.18 -3.82
CA THR A 95 11.88 -10.81 -2.58
C THR A 95 12.75 -9.59 -2.81
N PHE A 96 12.58 -8.57 -1.96
CA PHE A 96 13.43 -7.39 -1.91
C PHE A 96 14.37 -7.49 -0.72
N ASN A 97 15.66 -7.21 -0.93
CA ASN A 97 16.68 -7.26 0.12
C ASN A 97 17.54 -5.99 0.06
N HIS A 98 17.61 -5.28 1.18
CA HIS A 98 18.36 -4.02 1.28
C HIS A 98 19.27 -4.01 2.51
N GLY A 99 20.41 -3.33 2.40
CA GLY A 99 21.42 -3.29 3.45
C GLY A 99 22.46 -4.41 3.36
N GLY A 100 23.22 -4.58 4.44
CA GLY A 100 24.31 -5.54 4.53
C GLY A 100 23.89 -6.89 5.15
N SER A 101 24.84 -7.83 5.17
CA SER A 101 24.68 -9.16 5.76
C SER A 101 24.92 -9.21 7.28
N GLY A 102 25.28 -8.07 7.88
CA GLY A 102 25.51 -7.91 9.32
C GLY A 102 24.27 -8.18 10.18
N GLY A 103 24.46 -8.06 11.49
CA GLY A 103 23.41 -8.21 12.47
C GLY A 103 22.85 -9.63 12.60
N VAL A 104 21.96 -9.81 13.57
CA VAL A 104 21.19 -11.05 13.74
C VAL A 104 19.83 -10.87 13.06
N PRO A 105 19.39 -11.81 12.20
CA PRO A 105 18.08 -11.73 11.58
C PRO A 105 16.96 -12.05 12.59
N ARG A 106 15.88 -11.29 12.50
CA ARG A 106 14.58 -11.57 13.13
C ARG A 106 13.52 -11.49 12.05
N SER A 107 12.74 -12.56 11.91
CA SER A 107 11.77 -12.70 10.83
C SER A 107 10.39 -12.96 11.39
N ILE A 108 9.38 -12.45 10.68
CA ILE A 108 7.97 -12.77 10.90
C ILE A 108 7.37 -13.20 9.57
N THR A 109 6.68 -14.34 9.59
CA THR A 109 5.80 -14.76 8.49
C THR A 109 4.38 -14.36 8.88
N LEU A 110 3.68 -13.69 7.99
CA LEU A 110 2.34 -13.16 8.23
C LEU A 110 1.29 -14.22 7.90
N ASP A 111 0.28 -14.33 8.77
CA ASP A 111 -0.89 -15.13 8.50
C ASP A 111 -1.70 -14.54 7.33
N TYR A 112 -2.60 -15.34 6.76
CA TYR A 112 -3.32 -14.93 5.55
C TYR A 112 -4.05 -13.58 5.68
N ASN A 113 -4.60 -13.21 6.83
CA ASN A 113 -5.31 -11.93 7.00
C ASN A 113 -4.48 -10.88 7.76
N GLU A 114 -3.20 -11.15 7.96
CA GLU A 114 -2.32 -10.31 8.75
C GLU A 114 -1.47 -9.41 7.87
N TYR A 115 -1.24 -8.19 8.34
CA TYR A 115 -0.41 -7.20 7.67
C TYR A 115 0.41 -6.42 8.70
N ILE A 116 1.45 -5.71 8.25
CA ILE A 116 2.19 -4.79 9.10
C ILE A 116 1.36 -3.52 9.28
N LYS A 117 0.85 -3.27 10.49
CA LYS A 117 0.05 -2.07 10.79
C LYS A 117 0.92 -0.84 11.09
N SER A 118 2.12 -1.04 11.63
CA SER A 118 3.07 0.04 11.88
C SER A 118 4.51 -0.46 11.95
N VAL A 119 5.44 0.45 11.66
CA VAL A 119 6.86 0.24 11.92
C VAL A 119 7.42 1.44 12.67
N LYS A 120 7.92 1.23 13.88
CA LYS A 120 8.71 2.23 14.59
C LYS A 120 10.11 2.25 14.03
N LEU A 121 10.57 3.41 13.59
CA LEU A 121 11.95 3.63 13.17
C LEU A 121 12.63 4.59 14.13
N CYS A 122 13.85 4.28 14.57
CA CYS A 122 14.70 5.25 15.25
C CYS A 122 15.98 5.47 14.45
N TRP A 123 16.43 6.72 14.36
CA TRP A 123 17.62 7.10 13.62
C TRP A 123 18.56 7.97 14.45
N GLY A 124 19.84 7.96 14.09
CA GLY A 124 20.86 8.66 14.85
C GLY A 124 22.17 8.81 14.09
N LYS A 125 23.07 9.64 14.61
CA LYS A 125 24.39 9.85 14.02
C LYS A 125 25.34 8.69 14.32
N LYS A 126 26.05 8.21 13.31
CA LYS A 126 27.31 7.44 13.42
C LYS A 126 28.39 8.22 12.69
N GLY A 127 29.25 8.88 13.46
CA GLY A 127 30.17 9.88 12.93
C GLY A 127 29.41 11.05 12.32
N LYS A 128 29.72 11.40 11.07
CA LYS A 128 29.10 12.52 10.35
C LYS A 128 27.79 12.16 9.63
N LYS A 129 27.39 10.88 9.61
CA LYS A 129 26.25 10.37 8.82
C LYS A 129 25.13 9.89 9.75
N SER A 130 23.87 10.13 9.38
CA SER A 130 22.71 9.56 10.08
C SER A 130 22.40 8.18 9.51
N ARG A 131 21.92 7.25 10.34
CA ARG A 131 21.51 5.90 9.93
C ARG A 131 20.24 5.48 10.65
N ILE A 132 19.56 4.46 10.14
CA ILE A 132 18.53 3.77 10.90
C ILE A 132 19.22 2.90 11.95
N PHE A 133 18.89 3.15 13.20
CA PHE A 133 19.44 2.45 14.34
C PHE A 133 18.51 1.34 14.83
N TYR A 134 17.21 1.47 14.61
CA TYR A 134 16.22 0.55 15.12
C TYR A 134 15.02 0.46 14.20
N ALA A 135 14.46 -0.73 14.11
CA ALA A 135 13.11 -0.96 13.60
C ALA A 135 12.36 -1.92 14.52
N LEU A 136 11.08 -1.62 14.77
CA LEU A 136 10.11 -2.53 15.38
C LEU A 136 8.89 -2.56 14.47
N ALA A 137 8.63 -3.71 13.88
CA ALA A 137 7.43 -3.93 13.09
C ALA A 137 6.34 -4.54 13.98
N THR A 138 5.14 -3.99 13.89
CA THR A 138 3.96 -4.48 14.60
C THR A 138 2.91 -4.89 13.58
N THR A 139 2.38 -6.10 13.74
CA THR A 139 1.35 -6.66 12.87
C THR A 139 -0.06 -6.24 13.31
N SER A 140 -1.05 -6.43 12.45
CA SER A 140 -2.47 -6.26 12.76
C SER A 140 -2.99 -7.22 13.84
N THR A 141 -2.24 -8.28 14.17
CA THR A 141 -2.55 -9.21 15.27
C THR A 141 -1.68 -8.98 16.52
N GLU A 142 -1.02 -7.82 16.62
CA GLU A 142 -0.15 -7.40 17.74
C GLU A 142 1.14 -8.22 17.92
N ARG A 143 1.50 -9.10 16.99
CA ARG A 143 2.84 -9.72 16.96
C ARG A 143 3.90 -8.71 16.54
N THR A 144 5.11 -8.86 17.07
CA THR A 144 6.21 -7.93 16.82
C THR A 144 7.53 -8.63 16.47
N ILE A 145 8.36 -7.95 15.68
CA ILE A 145 9.79 -8.23 15.54
C ILE A 145 10.56 -6.91 15.62
N GLU A 146 11.75 -6.96 16.19
CA GLU A 146 12.62 -5.79 16.30
C GLU A 146 14.08 -6.11 15.99
N ALA A 147 14.82 -5.10 15.58
CA ALA A 147 16.27 -5.18 15.42
C ALA A 147 16.92 -3.82 15.68
N GLY A 148 18.15 -3.84 16.22
CA GLY A 148 18.94 -2.64 16.48
C GLY A 148 18.77 -2.07 17.90
N LYS A 149 19.00 -0.77 18.07
CA LYS A 149 18.93 -0.05 19.36
C LYS A 149 18.23 1.29 19.19
N THR A 150 17.30 1.61 20.09
CA THR A 150 16.58 2.89 20.06
C THR A 150 17.53 4.08 20.22
N THR A 151 17.09 5.24 19.75
CA THR A 151 17.79 6.52 19.87
C THR A 151 16.81 7.59 20.35
N GLY A 152 17.26 8.83 20.51
CA GLY A 152 16.38 9.95 20.86
C GLY A 152 15.45 10.40 19.74
N ASN A 153 15.71 10.02 18.47
CA ASN A 153 14.83 10.35 17.35
C ASN A 153 14.15 9.08 16.89
N CYS A 154 12.85 8.99 17.10
CA CYS A 154 12.02 7.88 16.66
C CYS A 154 10.71 8.39 16.07
N GLU A 155 10.14 7.63 15.15
CA GLU A 155 8.81 7.85 14.61
C GLU A 155 8.08 6.52 14.47
N ASP A 156 6.79 6.51 14.81
CA ASP A 156 5.89 5.39 14.53
C ASP A 156 5.26 5.59 13.14
N VAL A 157 5.76 4.86 12.14
CA VAL A 157 5.27 4.95 10.77
C VAL A 157 4.06 4.03 10.62
N ALA A 158 2.86 4.61 10.66
CA ALA A 158 1.61 3.88 10.46
C ALA A 158 1.40 3.52 8.97
N THR A 159 0.92 2.30 8.75
CA THR A 159 0.41 1.89 7.44
C THR A 159 -0.94 2.57 7.21
N PRO A 160 -1.19 3.22 6.05
CA PRO A 160 -2.47 3.87 5.77
C PRO A 160 -3.65 2.89 5.83
N ASP A 161 -4.81 3.39 6.24
CA ASP A 161 -6.05 2.60 6.28
C ASP A 161 -6.38 2.01 4.91
N GLY A 162 -6.68 0.71 4.86
CA GLY A 162 -6.97 0.00 3.61
C GLY A 162 -5.72 -0.35 2.79
N TYR A 163 -4.51 -0.22 3.35
CA TYR A 163 -3.26 -0.59 2.69
C TYR A 163 -2.44 -1.60 3.51
N THR A 164 -1.48 -2.25 2.87
CA THR A 164 -0.44 -3.08 3.49
C THR A 164 0.95 -2.68 3.01
N VAL A 165 1.96 -2.83 3.86
CA VAL A 165 3.38 -2.76 3.45
C VAL A 165 3.66 -3.86 2.42
N VAL A 166 4.38 -3.52 1.36
CA VAL A 166 4.78 -4.46 0.28
C VAL A 166 6.23 -4.26 -0.16
N GLY A 167 6.94 -3.30 0.41
CA GLY A 167 8.33 -3.05 0.09
C GLY A 167 8.85 -1.83 0.83
N GLY A 168 10.09 -1.47 0.53
CA GLY A 168 10.75 -0.29 1.05
C GLY A 168 11.27 0.60 -0.07
N TYR A 169 11.63 1.81 0.31
CA TYR A 169 12.48 2.68 -0.48
C TYR A 169 13.39 3.48 0.44
N GLY A 170 14.50 3.97 -0.09
CA GLY A 170 15.44 4.74 0.71
C GLY A 170 16.86 4.51 0.23
N ARG A 171 17.78 4.36 1.19
CA ARG A 171 19.19 4.22 0.88
C ARG A 171 19.92 3.29 1.84
N SER A 172 20.87 2.54 1.30
CA SER A 172 21.59 1.53 2.04
C SER A 172 23.03 1.31 1.55
N GLY A 173 23.83 0.69 2.41
CA GLY A 173 25.14 0.13 2.11
C GLY A 173 25.33 -1.09 2.99
N ASP A 174 26.37 -1.11 3.82
CA ASP A 174 26.54 -2.15 4.86
C ASP A 174 25.41 -2.13 5.92
N GLU A 175 24.71 -1.00 6.04
CA GLU A 175 23.62 -0.75 6.98
C GLU A 175 22.51 0.04 6.25
N ILE A 176 21.33 0.15 6.86
CA ILE A 176 20.25 1.00 6.34
C ILE A 176 20.51 2.46 6.73
N ASP A 177 20.75 3.33 5.74
CA ASP A 177 21.04 4.75 5.94
C ASP A 177 19.76 5.60 5.97
N GLN A 178 18.78 5.26 5.12
CA GLN A 178 17.45 5.88 5.07
C GLN A 178 16.39 4.85 4.70
N LEU A 179 15.20 4.94 5.31
CA LEU A 179 14.11 4.01 5.08
C LEU A 179 12.75 4.71 5.09
N GLY A 180 11.94 4.43 4.08
CA GLY A 180 10.50 4.60 4.04
C GLY A 180 9.85 3.33 3.46
N PHE A 181 8.53 3.25 3.51
CA PHE A 181 7.76 2.08 3.12
C PHE A 181 6.91 2.33 1.90
N VAL A 182 6.75 1.28 1.10
CA VAL A 182 5.85 1.22 -0.05
C VAL A 182 4.61 0.44 0.36
N TYR A 183 3.44 0.99 0.03
CA TYR A 183 2.15 0.41 0.37
C TYR A 183 1.35 0.07 -0.88
N ALA A 184 0.66 -1.06 -0.86
CA ALA A 184 -0.36 -1.42 -1.84
C ALA A 184 -1.72 -1.59 -1.14
N PRO A 185 -2.85 -1.43 -1.85
CA PRO A 185 -4.16 -1.68 -1.27
C PRO A 185 -4.25 -3.08 -0.66
N LEU A 186 -4.85 -3.15 0.52
CA LEU A 186 -5.06 -4.40 1.24
C LEU A 186 -5.95 -5.32 0.36
N PRO A 187 -5.54 -6.57 0.09
CA PRO A 187 -6.36 -7.49 -0.69
C PRO A 187 -7.75 -7.65 -0.07
N LYS A 188 -8.80 -7.55 -0.88
CA LYS A 188 -10.16 -7.82 -0.42
C LYS A 188 -10.25 -9.30 -0.03
N LEU A 189 -10.75 -9.56 1.17
CA LEU A 189 -11.07 -10.92 1.61
C LEU A 189 -12.17 -11.45 0.68
N GLN A 190 -11.90 -12.56 0.00
CA GLN A 190 -12.91 -13.32 -0.75
C GLN A 190 -13.74 -14.17 0.22
#